data_AF-A0A939EJL1-F1
#
_entry.id   AF-A0A939EJL1-F1
#
_cell.length_a   1.000
_cell.length_b   1.000
_cell.length_c   1.000
_cell.angle_alpha   90.00
_cell.angle_beta   90.00
_cell.angle_gamma   90.00
#
_symmetry.space_group_name_H-M   'P 1'
#
loop_
_entity.id
_entity.type
_entity.pdbx_description
1 polymer ?
#
loop_
_entity_poly.entity_id
_entity_poly.type
_entity_poly.pdbx_seq_one_letter_code
_entity_poly.pdbx_strand_id
1 'polypeptide(L)'
;MPRFTEIMETVFKWEGGYADHPEDKGGPTNFGITHKVLAKWRGVASVTKQEVRDLTKPEAEEIFKDRYFDVIKGSHLPRPIDLIMMDGAVNHGPGTMARFLEDAAGLTGNGRLSVAEAKKVAGASREELVRLAVALAEARKTRYLEHPKAQFFLAGWRNRLNDVMATAMADLPGSWSFAGGYDATGTSGLTEPNPQSSLVPSAIDDEDLQIALRMWGFYKGEINGLFDQATSKAVNDALVVNDAIISGNWRAWDLAQRKIAIGQLICHGSGIDVGRIDGLFGPRTEIAFDAFNRRKAGLPEEDNWRDTLALPGPFNPAEPTKTTWPRQKDVPSFFGAVCKPPLKRLHLPFEMKIAWDLNETIDGFMVHEKVHDSAARVFDRVFKEYGDDGIEDLGINLFGGCYNCRLMKGGSKYSMHSWAIAIDFDPERNRLKWNRMHARLAKPDAVKFWEFWEAEGWLSLGRARDFDWMHVQAARL
;
A
#
# COMPACT_ATOMS: atom_id res chain seq x y z
N MET A 1 16.38 7.56 -25.05
CA MET A 1 15.23 6.64 -25.07
C MET A 1 14.18 7.19 -26.04
N PRO A 2 13.40 6.35 -26.74
CA PRO A 2 12.27 6.80 -27.56
C PRO A 2 11.20 7.51 -26.71
N ARG A 3 10.53 8.55 -27.25
CA ARG A 3 9.51 9.35 -26.53
C ARG A 3 8.38 8.52 -25.90
N PHE A 4 7.96 7.45 -26.58
CA PHE A 4 6.92 6.56 -26.08
C PHE A 4 7.33 5.86 -24.77
N THR A 5 8.57 5.39 -24.67
CA THR A 5 9.09 4.72 -23.46
C THR A 5 9.07 5.66 -22.25
N GLU A 6 9.47 6.92 -22.43
CA GLU A 6 9.43 7.95 -21.38
C GLU A 6 7.99 8.23 -20.91
N ILE A 7 7.03 8.28 -21.84
CA ILE A 7 5.60 8.42 -21.50
C ILE A 7 5.14 7.22 -20.66
N MET A 8 5.54 6.00 -21.05
CA MET A 8 5.16 4.78 -20.36
C MET A 8 5.76 4.66 -18.95
N GLU A 9 6.94 5.23 -18.70
CA GLU A 9 7.49 5.33 -17.33
C GLU A 9 6.57 6.11 -16.41
N THR A 10 5.97 7.21 -16.88
CA THR A 10 4.99 7.98 -16.10
C THR A 10 3.68 7.22 -15.94
N VAL A 11 3.15 6.63 -17.02
CA VAL A 11 1.88 5.88 -16.98
C VAL A 11 1.97 4.68 -16.04
N PHE A 12 3.05 3.89 -16.12
CA PHE A 12 3.22 2.70 -15.29
C PHE A 12 3.47 2.98 -13.81
N LYS A 13 3.83 4.20 -13.40
CA LYS A 13 3.80 4.57 -11.97
C LYS A 13 2.40 4.44 -11.37
N TRP A 14 1.37 4.63 -12.19
CA TRP A 14 -0.03 4.63 -11.79
C TRP A 14 -0.79 3.35 -12.16
N GLU A 15 -0.30 2.60 -13.14
CA GLU A 15 -0.84 1.27 -13.47
C GLU A 15 -0.17 0.23 -12.56
N GLY A 16 -0.90 -0.24 -11.55
CA GLY A 16 -0.38 -1.17 -10.53
C GLY A 16 0.12 -2.53 -11.09
N GLY A 17 0.67 -3.35 -10.19
CA GLY A 17 1.14 -4.70 -10.51
C GLY A 17 0.01 -5.74 -10.64
N TYR A 18 0.39 -7.02 -10.64
CA TYR A 18 -0.56 -8.12 -10.78
C TYR A 18 -1.67 -8.11 -9.71
N ALA A 19 -2.91 -8.16 -10.16
CA ALA A 19 -4.11 -8.29 -9.34
C ALA A 19 -5.00 -9.42 -9.88
N ASP A 20 -5.41 -10.33 -9.01
CA ASP A 20 -6.36 -11.41 -9.33
C ASP A 20 -7.28 -11.62 -8.12
N HIS A 21 -8.46 -11.00 -8.17
CA HIS A 21 -9.45 -11.07 -7.10
C HIS A 21 -10.55 -12.08 -7.46
N PRO A 22 -10.89 -13.04 -6.58
CA PRO A 22 -11.84 -14.11 -6.91
C PRO A 22 -13.29 -13.64 -7.14
N GLU A 23 -13.66 -12.45 -6.65
CA GLU A 23 -14.98 -11.84 -6.92
C GLU A 23 -14.97 -10.84 -8.09
N ASP A 24 -13.81 -10.56 -8.69
CA ASP A 24 -13.73 -9.62 -9.80
C ASP A 24 -14.08 -10.30 -11.13
N LYS A 25 -15.14 -9.83 -11.78
CA LYS A 25 -15.59 -10.29 -13.11
C LYS A 25 -14.55 -10.00 -14.22
N GLY A 26 -13.57 -9.12 -13.94
CA GLY A 26 -12.45 -8.77 -14.81
C GLY A 26 -11.35 -9.83 -14.89
N GLY A 27 -11.24 -10.72 -13.89
CA GLY A 27 -10.22 -11.77 -13.81
C GLY A 27 -8.79 -11.24 -13.62
N PRO A 28 -7.77 -12.11 -13.74
CA PRO A 28 -6.37 -11.74 -13.52
C PRO A 28 -5.94 -10.61 -14.46
N THR A 29 -5.23 -9.63 -13.90
CA THR A 29 -4.79 -8.39 -14.54
C THR A 29 -3.35 -8.07 -14.11
N ASN A 30 -2.49 -7.64 -15.02
CA ASN A 30 -1.14 -7.16 -14.71
C ASN A 30 -0.82 -5.93 -15.56
N PHE A 31 -0.16 -4.90 -15.02
CA PHE A 31 0.05 -3.60 -15.69
C PHE A 31 -1.26 -2.97 -16.24
N GLY A 32 -2.41 -3.23 -15.59
CA GLY A 32 -3.72 -2.82 -16.10
C GLY A 32 -4.25 -3.63 -17.30
N ILE A 33 -3.53 -4.67 -17.75
CA ILE A 33 -3.92 -5.56 -18.86
C ILE A 33 -4.60 -6.82 -18.31
N THR A 34 -5.87 -6.99 -18.64
CA THR A 34 -6.65 -8.17 -18.24
C THR A 34 -6.32 -9.39 -19.10
N HIS A 35 -6.57 -10.60 -18.59
CA HIS A 35 -6.44 -11.84 -19.38
C HIS A 35 -7.15 -11.80 -20.74
N LYS A 36 -8.32 -11.17 -20.84
CA LYS A 36 -9.06 -11.06 -22.12
C LYS A 36 -8.30 -10.21 -23.13
N VAL A 37 -7.69 -9.12 -22.66
CA VAL A 37 -6.88 -8.24 -23.51
C VAL A 37 -5.62 -8.97 -23.96
N LEU A 38 -4.93 -9.65 -23.03
CA LEU A 38 -3.71 -10.39 -23.35
C LEU A 38 -3.97 -11.56 -24.32
N ALA A 39 -5.05 -12.33 -24.10
CA ALA A 39 -5.44 -13.41 -25.01
C ALA A 39 -5.72 -12.88 -26.42
N LYS A 40 -6.46 -11.77 -26.53
CA LYS A 40 -6.74 -11.13 -27.81
C LYS A 40 -5.46 -10.65 -28.50
N TRP A 41 -4.53 -10.04 -27.75
CA TRP A 41 -3.24 -9.59 -28.27
C TRP A 41 -2.42 -10.75 -28.84
N ARG A 42 -2.33 -11.86 -28.10
CA ARG A 42 -1.59 -13.06 -28.51
C ARG A 42 -2.32 -13.89 -29.58
N GLY A 43 -3.54 -13.51 -29.97
CA GLY A 43 -4.33 -14.25 -30.97
C GLY A 43 -4.83 -15.61 -30.49
N VAL A 44 -4.97 -15.81 -29.18
CA VAL A 44 -5.42 -17.06 -28.55
C VAL A 44 -6.80 -16.92 -27.92
N ALA A 45 -7.50 -18.04 -27.73
CA ALA A 45 -8.86 -18.04 -27.17
C ALA A 45 -8.89 -17.60 -25.69
N SER A 46 -7.85 -17.92 -24.93
CA SER A 46 -7.68 -17.55 -23.53
C SER A 46 -6.21 -17.64 -23.13
N VAL A 47 -5.86 -17.01 -22.01
CA VAL A 47 -4.55 -17.13 -21.35
C VAL A 47 -4.76 -17.51 -19.89
N THR A 48 -3.80 -18.21 -19.31
CA THR A 48 -3.79 -18.64 -17.92
C THR A 48 -3.48 -17.48 -16.97
N LYS A 49 -3.80 -17.65 -15.68
CA LYS A 49 -3.41 -16.70 -14.62
C LYS A 49 -1.90 -16.47 -14.56
N GLN A 50 -1.13 -17.54 -14.80
CA GLN A 50 0.33 -17.49 -14.80
C GLN A 50 0.86 -16.69 -15.99
N GLU A 51 0.30 -16.88 -17.20
CA GLU A 51 0.67 -16.07 -18.36
C GLU A 51 0.37 -14.57 -18.19
N VAL A 52 -0.64 -14.22 -17.40
CA VAL A 52 -0.90 -12.82 -17.02
C VAL A 52 0.10 -12.31 -15.98
N ARG A 53 0.52 -13.16 -15.02
CA ARG A 53 1.61 -12.81 -14.08
C ARG A 53 2.93 -12.59 -14.81
N ASP A 54 3.23 -13.47 -15.76
CA ASP A 54 4.49 -13.48 -16.51
C ASP A 54 4.49 -12.48 -17.68
N LEU A 55 3.41 -11.70 -17.84
CA LEU A 55 3.36 -10.60 -18.79
C LEU A 55 4.57 -9.69 -18.53
N THR A 56 5.42 -9.53 -19.55
CA THR A 56 6.62 -8.72 -19.42
C THR A 56 6.29 -7.25 -19.64
N LYS A 57 7.07 -6.35 -19.02
CA LYS A 57 6.92 -4.91 -19.23
C LYS A 57 7.04 -4.51 -20.72
N PRO A 58 7.99 -5.05 -21.52
CA PRO A 58 8.05 -4.76 -22.96
C PRO A 58 6.80 -5.21 -23.73
N GLU A 59 6.26 -6.40 -23.46
CA GLU A 59 5.02 -6.86 -24.11
C GLU A 59 3.83 -5.98 -23.69
N ALA A 60 3.77 -5.57 -22.42
CA ALA A 60 2.77 -4.61 -21.97
C ALA A 60 2.90 -3.27 -22.72
N GLU A 61 4.11 -2.74 -22.92
CA GLU A 61 4.34 -1.52 -23.71
C GLU A 61 3.81 -1.65 -25.15
N GLU A 62 4.02 -2.78 -25.82
CA GLU A 62 3.48 -3.03 -27.16
C GLU A 62 1.94 -3.03 -27.17
N ILE A 63 1.31 -3.67 -26.18
CA ILE A 63 -0.15 -3.67 -26.01
C ILE A 63 -0.68 -2.25 -25.77
N PHE A 64 0.00 -1.46 -24.91
CA PHE A 64 -0.39 -0.07 -24.67
C PHE A 64 -0.23 0.80 -25.91
N LYS A 65 0.83 0.55 -26.69
CA LYS A 65 1.10 1.25 -27.94
C LYS A 65 -0.03 1.01 -28.94
N ASP A 66 -0.39 -0.25 -29.20
CA ASP A 66 -1.45 -0.62 -30.14
C ASP A 66 -2.82 -0.10 -29.70
N ARG A 67 -3.19 -0.33 -28.44
CA ARG A 67 -4.55 -0.08 -27.96
C ARG A 67 -4.85 1.39 -27.67
N TYR A 68 -3.84 2.17 -27.32
CA TYR A 68 -4.02 3.55 -26.88
C TYR A 68 -3.19 4.49 -27.74
N PHE A 69 -1.85 4.38 -27.71
CA PHE A 69 -0.95 5.38 -28.29
C PHE A 69 -1.14 5.56 -29.80
N ASP A 70 -1.23 4.48 -30.56
CA ASP A 70 -1.42 4.53 -32.02
C ASP A 70 -2.85 4.93 -32.39
N VAL A 71 -3.84 4.62 -31.54
CA VAL A 71 -5.23 5.03 -31.71
C VAL A 71 -5.36 6.55 -31.61
N ILE A 72 -4.71 7.17 -30.61
CA ILE A 72 -4.69 8.63 -30.42
C ILE A 72 -3.65 9.33 -31.30
N LYS A 73 -2.99 8.63 -32.23
CA LYS A 73 -1.91 9.19 -33.08
C LYS A 73 -0.79 9.82 -32.26
N GLY A 74 -0.43 9.23 -31.12
CA GLY A 74 0.51 9.76 -30.14
C GLY A 74 1.90 10.06 -30.71
N SER A 75 2.36 9.32 -31.72
CA SER A 75 3.62 9.59 -32.42
C SER A 75 3.63 10.91 -33.20
N HIS A 76 2.47 11.52 -33.42
CA HIS A 76 2.31 12.80 -34.11
C HIS A 76 1.87 13.94 -33.18
N LEU A 77 1.66 13.66 -31.89
CA LEU A 77 1.31 14.68 -30.91
C LEU A 77 2.58 15.28 -30.28
N PRO A 78 2.62 16.60 -30.04
CA PRO A 78 3.76 17.26 -29.41
C PRO A 78 3.70 17.14 -27.87
N ARG A 79 4.82 17.38 -27.19
CA ARG A 79 4.78 17.74 -25.76
C ARG A 79 4.03 19.07 -25.60
N PRO A 80 3.21 19.26 -24.55
CA PRO A 80 2.88 18.33 -23.45
C PRO A 80 1.71 17.37 -23.77
N ILE A 81 1.09 17.51 -24.93
CA ILE A 81 -0.18 16.89 -25.31
C ILE A 81 -0.08 15.37 -25.39
N ASP A 82 1.03 14.84 -25.88
CA ASP A 82 1.27 13.40 -26.02
C ASP A 82 1.09 12.61 -24.72
N LEU A 83 1.72 13.04 -23.62
CA LEU A 83 1.63 12.40 -22.31
C LEU A 83 0.21 12.52 -21.73
N ILE A 84 -0.38 13.73 -21.78
CA ILE A 84 -1.73 13.99 -21.23
C ILE A 84 -2.78 13.13 -21.97
N MET A 85 -2.65 13.04 -23.29
CA MET A 85 -3.53 12.24 -24.13
C MET A 85 -3.34 10.75 -23.88
N MET A 86 -2.10 10.27 -23.76
CA MET A 86 -1.82 8.85 -23.51
C MET A 86 -2.37 8.41 -22.16
N ASP A 87 -2.02 9.10 -21.08
CA ASP A 87 -2.51 8.80 -19.73
C ASP A 87 -4.05 8.90 -19.66
N GLY A 88 -4.62 9.98 -20.20
CA GLY A 88 -6.06 10.16 -20.28
C GLY A 88 -6.76 9.07 -21.09
N ALA A 89 -6.14 8.54 -22.15
CA ALA A 89 -6.72 7.49 -22.98
C ALA A 89 -6.80 6.16 -22.23
N VAL A 90 -5.86 5.89 -21.32
CA VAL A 90 -5.90 4.74 -20.43
C VAL A 90 -7.05 4.87 -19.42
N ASN A 91 -7.25 6.06 -18.82
CA ASN A 91 -8.30 6.28 -17.83
C ASN A 91 -9.72 6.45 -18.40
N HIS A 92 -9.86 7.20 -19.49
CA HIS A 92 -11.16 7.64 -20.04
C HIS A 92 -11.50 7.01 -21.38
N GLY A 93 -10.57 6.26 -21.98
CA GLY A 93 -10.68 5.68 -23.31
C GLY A 93 -10.16 6.61 -24.41
N PRO A 94 -9.52 6.07 -25.47
CA PRO A 94 -8.97 6.85 -26.58
C PRO A 94 -9.96 7.79 -27.26
N GLY A 95 -11.18 7.31 -27.51
CA GLY A 95 -12.20 8.12 -28.20
C GLY A 95 -12.72 9.29 -27.35
N THR A 96 -12.71 9.17 -26.03
CA THR A 96 -13.08 10.28 -25.13
C THR A 96 -12.00 11.35 -25.15
N MET A 97 -10.74 10.95 -25.03
CA MET A 97 -9.63 11.90 -25.12
C MET A 97 -9.53 12.56 -26.49
N ALA A 98 -9.79 11.82 -27.58
CA ALA A 98 -9.87 12.39 -28.92
C ALA A 98 -10.92 13.52 -28.98
N ARG A 99 -12.14 13.30 -28.46
CA ARG A 99 -13.17 14.36 -28.39
C ARG A 99 -12.72 15.56 -27.58
N PHE A 100 -12.11 15.35 -26.41
CA PHE A 100 -11.61 16.47 -25.59
C PHE A 100 -10.57 17.31 -26.34
N LEU A 101 -9.65 16.67 -27.06
CA LEU A 101 -8.67 17.39 -27.87
C LEU A 101 -9.32 18.07 -29.08
N GLU A 102 -10.26 17.39 -29.75
CA GLU A 102 -11.00 17.94 -30.89
C GLU A 102 -11.78 19.19 -30.48
N ASP A 103 -12.50 19.14 -29.36
CA ASP A 103 -13.25 20.26 -28.81
C ASP A 103 -12.31 21.42 -28.43
N ALA A 104 -11.21 21.12 -27.72
CA ALA A 104 -10.25 22.14 -27.29
C ALA A 104 -9.48 22.80 -28.44
N ALA A 105 -9.19 22.06 -29.51
CA ALA A 105 -8.41 22.53 -30.66
C ALA A 105 -9.28 22.97 -31.86
N GLY A 106 -10.61 22.92 -31.75
CA GLY A 106 -11.54 23.26 -32.83
C GLY A 106 -11.34 22.37 -34.06
N LEU A 107 -11.29 21.06 -33.84
CA LEU A 107 -11.14 20.02 -34.87
C LEU A 107 -12.47 19.32 -35.15
N THR A 108 -12.44 18.28 -35.96
CA THR A 108 -13.63 17.50 -36.30
C THR A 108 -14.02 16.63 -35.10
N GLY A 109 -15.08 16.99 -34.38
CA GLY A 109 -15.56 16.30 -33.15
C GLY A 109 -16.15 14.89 -33.37
N ASN A 110 -15.42 13.99 -34.02
CA ASN A 110 -15.85 12.62 -34.34
C ASN A 110 -15.29 11.56 -33.36
N GLY A 111 -14.46 11.97 -32.40
CA GLY A 111 -13.79 11.12 -31.41
C GLY A 111 -12.78 10.15 -31.99
N ARG A 112 -12.20 10.47 -33.15
CA ARG A 112 -11.25 9.65 -33.90
C ARG A 112 -10.20 10.56 -34.54
N LEU A 113 -9.20 10.91 -33.74
CA LEU A 113 -8.11 11.77 -34.18
C LEU A 113 -7.39 11.21 -35.42
N SER A 114 -7.34 12.00 -36.48
CA SER A 114 -6.56 11.69 -37.68
C SER A 114 -5.11 12.16 -37.57
N VAL A 115 -4.22 11.61 -38.41
CA VAL A 115 -2.82 12.08 -38.49
C VAL A 115 -2.74 13.56 -38.91
N ALA A 116 -3.65 14.02 -39.77
CA ALA A 116 -3.69 15.42 -40.19
C ALA A 116 -4.06 16.35 -39.02
N GLU A 117 -5.02 15.95 -38.19
CA GLU A 117 -5.41 16.68 -36.98
C GLU A 117 -4.32 16.69 -35.91
N ALA A 118 -3.69 15.54 -35.64
CA ALA A 118 -2.55 15.47 -34.73
C ALA A 118 -1.38 16.37 -35.18
N LYS A 119 -1.08 16.39 -36.49
CA LYS A 119 -0.08 17.30 -37.08
C LYS A 119 -0.48 18.77 -36.99
N LYS A 120 -1.78 19.09 -37.09
CA LYS A 120 -2.28 20.46 -36.87
C LYS A 120 -2.01 20.90 -35.43
N VAL A 121 -2.23 20.03 -34.44
CA VAL A 121 -1.88 20.28 -33.03
C VAL A 121 -0.36 20.44 -32.87
N ALA A 122 0.44 19.61 -33.55
CA ALA A 122 1.91 19.71 -33.51
C ALA A 122 2.46 21.02 -34.08
N GLY A 123 1.71 21.69 -34.97
CA GLY A 123 2.07 23.00 -35.53
C GLY A 123 1.62 24.19 -34.67
N ALA A 124 0.96 23.97 -33.54
CA ALA A 124 0.47 25.02 -32.67
C ALA A 124 1.61 25.75 -31.92
N SER A 125 1.38 27.01 -31.56
CA SER A 125 2.32 27.80 -30.76
C SER A 125 2.49 27.20 -29.36
N ARG A 126 3.59 27.55 -28.68
CA ARG A 126 3.83 27.11 -27.30
C ARG A 126 2.68 27.51 -26.36
N GLU A 127 2.16 28.72 -26.51
CA GLU A 127 1.02 29.23 -25.73
C GLU A 127 -0.28 28.48 -26.06
N GLU A 128 -0.49 28.11 -27.32
CA GLU A 128 -1.61 27.26 -27.73
C GLU A 128 -1.51 25.86 -27.10
N LEU A 129 -0.33 25.26 -27.10
CA LEU A 129 -0.09 23.96 -26.48
C LEU A 129 -0.36 23.98 -24.97
N VAL A 130 0.02 25.06 -24.26
CA VAL A 130 -0.34 25.22 -22.84
C VAL A 130 -1.86 25.32 -22.68
N ARG A 131 -2.55 26.12 -23.50
CA ARG A 131 -4.03 26.22 -23.44
C ARG A 131 -4.71 24.88 -23.68
N LEU A 132 -4.23 24.10 -24.65
CA LEU A 132 -4.75 22.76 -24.94
C LEU A 132 -4.49 21.80 -23.77
N ALA A 133 -3.30 21.83 -23.17
CA ALA A 133 -2.98 21.01 -22.00
C ALA A 133 -3.93 21.28 -20.83
N VAL A 134 -4.15 22.56 -20.52
CA VAL A 134 -5.06 22.99 -19.46
C VAL A 134 -6.50 22.58 -19.77
N ALA A 135 -6.97 22.80 -21.02
CA ALA A 135 -8.31 22.41 -21.44
C ALA A 135 -8.54 20.89 -21.30
N LEU A 136 -7.56 20.08 -21.68
CA LEU A 136 -7.61 18.63 -21.50
C LEU A 136 -7.66 18.26 -20.01
N ALA A 137 -6.86 18.89 -19.16
CA ALA A 137 -6.85 18.62 -17.73
C ALA A 137 -8.19 18.98 -17.07
N GLU A 138 -8.77 20.14 -17.41
CA GLU A 138 -10.10 20.54 -16.91
C GLU A 138 -11.21 19.61 -17.41
N ALA A 139 -11.17 19.17 -18.68
CA ALA A 139 -12.15 18.20 -19.19
C ALA A 139 -12.08 16.86 -18.43
N ARG A 140 -10.87 16.39 -18.12
CA ARG A 140 -10.66 15.19 -17.29
C ARG A 140 -11.14 15.40 -15.85
N LYS A 141 -10.79 16.52 -15.22
CA LYS A 141 -11.24 16.92 -13.88
C LYS A 141 -12.76 16.94 -13.77
N THR A 142 -13.46 17.58 -14.70
CA THR A 142 -14.93 17.60 -14.75
C THR A 142 -15.49 16.17 -14.78
N ARG A 143 -14.95 15.32 -15.66
CA ARG A 143 -15.38 13.92 -15.75
C ARG A 143 -15.14 13.12 -14.48
N TYR A 144 -14.05 13.39 -13.75
CA TYR A 144 -13.78 12.76 -12.45
C TYR A 144 -14.77 13.21 -11.38
N LEU A 145 -15.07 14.51 -11.32
CA LEU A 145 -16.02 15.07 -10.36
C LEU A 145 -17.46 14.59 -10.61
N GLU A 146 -17.84 14.41 -11.86
CA GLU A 146 -19.17 13.93 -12.25
C GLU A 146 -19.31 12.40 -12.18
N HIS A 147 -18.22 11.66 -11.90
CA HIS A 147 -18.28 10.21 -11.90
C HIS A 147 -19.11 9.69 -10.70
N PRO A 148 -20.04 8.73 -10.88
CA PRO A 148 -20.90 8.24 -9.79
C PRO A 148 -20.16 7.67 -8.56
N LYS A 149 -18.91 7.25 -8.78
CA LYS A 149 -18.01 6.72 -7.75
C LYS A 149 -16.92 7.71 -7.30
N ALA A 150 -17.04 8.99 -7.61
CA ALA A 150 -16.06 10.01 -7.25
C ALA A 150 -15.73 9.99 -5.75
N GLN A 151 -16.74 9.82 -4.89
CA GLN A 151 -16.55 9.68 -3.45
C GLN A 151 -15.51 8.62 -3.02
N PHE A 152 -15.27 7.57 -3.82
CA PHE A 152 -14.34 6.50 -3.49
C PHE A 152 -12.96 6.66 -4.14
N PHE A 153 -12.88 7.29 -5.31
CA PHE A 153 -11.69 7.24 -6.17
C PHE A 153 -11.12 8.61 -6.56
N LEU A 154 -11.84 9.70 -6.24
CA LEU A 154 -11.44 11.05 -6.65
C LEU A 154 -10.07 11.45 -6.11
N ALA A 155 -9.70 11.02 -4.90
CA ALA A 155 -8.37 11.28 -4.35
C ALA A 155 -7.25 10.69 -5.22
N GLY A 156 -7.40 9.44 -5.67
CA GLY A 156 -6.44 8.78 -6.56
C GLY A 156 -6.40 9.44 -7.94
N TRP A 157 -7.56 9.77 -8.51
CA TRP A 157 -7.64 10.45 -9.81
C TRP A 157 -7.05 11.86 -9.79
N ARG A 158 -7.29 12.60 -8.71
CA ARG A 158 -6.71 13.92 -8.45
C ARG A 158 -5.19 13.86 -8.44
N ASN A 159 -4.63 12.95 -7.64
CA ASN A 159 -3.20 12.82 -7.47
C ASN A 159 -2.51 12.39 -8.78
N ARG A 160 -3.12 11.44 -9.52
CA ARG A 160 -2.64 11.04 -10.85
C ARG A 160 -2.62 12.20 -11.84
N LEU A 161 -3.71 12.96 -11.93
CA LEU A 161 -3.80 14.06 -12.89
C LEU A 161 -2.82 15.19 -12.55
N ASN A 162 -2.60 15.49 -11.26
CA ASN A 162 -1.58 16.45 -10.83
C ASN A 162 -0.16 16.01 -11.24
N ASP A 163 0.21 14.76 -10.99
CA ASP A 163 1.54 14.22 -11.33
C ASP A 163 1.78 14.22 -12.86
N VAL A 164 0.77 13.81 -13.63
CA VAL A 164 0.83 13.82 -15.10
C VAL A 164 0.98 15.24 -15.62
N MET A 165 0.23 16.21 -15.08
CA MET A 165 0.31 17.61 -15.51
C MET A 165 1.65 18.24 -15.12
N ALA A 166 2.16 17.98 -13.92
CA ALA A 166 3.48 18.44 -13.50
C ALA A 166 4.58 17.89 -14.41
N THR A 167 4.51 16.59 -14.74
CA THR A 167 5.49 15.95 -15.65
C THR A 167 5.36 16.49 -17.07
N ALA A 168 4.14 16.65 -17.59
CA ALA A 168 3.93 17.10 -18.96
C ALA A 168 4.35 18.55 -19.17
N MET A 169 4.10 19.41 -18.17
CA MET A 169 4.34 20.86 -18.25
C MET A 169 5.67 21.31 -17.65
N ALA A 170 6.54 20.40 -17.20
CA ALA A 170 7.79 20.73 -16.49
C ALA A 170 8.66 21.79 -17.20
N ASP A 171 8.69 21.79 -18.54
CA ASP A 171 9.49 22.71 -19.34
C ASP A 171 8.70 23.93 -19.86
N LEU A 172 7.46 24.14 -19.42
CA LEU A 172 6.54 25.18 -19.88
C LEU A 172 6.31 26.26 -18.80
N PRO A 173 5.96 27.49 -19.19
CA PRO A 173 5.59 28.51 -18.22
C PRO A 173 4.26 28.14 -17.55
N GLY A 174 4.17 28.40 -16.25
CA GLY A 174 2.99 28.15 -15.44
C GLY A 174 2.84 26.71 -14.97
N SER A 175 1.85 26.49 -14.12
CA SER A 175 1.56 25.18 -13.52
C SER A 175 0.05 24.94 -13.57
N TRP A 176 -0.36 23.68 -13.48
CA TRP A 176 -1.76 23.32 -13.31
C TRP A 176 -1.92 22.42 -12.08
N SER A 177 -2.97 22.65 -11.30
CA SER A 177 -3.39 21.74 -10.24
C SER A 177 -4.89 21.49 -10.29
N PHE A 178 -5.30 20.32 -9.83
CA PHE A 178 -6.70 19.93 -9.80
C PHE A 178 -7.56 20.88 -8.96
N ALA A 179 -7.03 21.39 -7.86
CA ALA A 179 -7.74 22.32 -6.99
C ALA A 179 -7.75 23.75 -7.54
N GLY A 180 -6.59 24.27 -7.96
CA GLY A 180 -6.40 25.68 -8.33
C GLY A 180 -6.57 26.00 -9.81
N GLY A 181 -6.66 25.00 -10.68
CA GLY A 181 -6.62 25.20 -12.13
C GLY A 181 -5.23 25.65 -12.60
N TYR A 182 -5.17 26.43 -13.67
CA TYR A 182 -3.93 26.92 -14.26
C TYR A 182 -3.45 28.24 -13.66
N ASP A 183 -2.18 28.30 -13.25
CA ASP A 183 -1.48 29.52 -12.81
C ASP A 183 -0.39 29.90 -13.82
N ALA A 184 -0.59 31.04 -14.50
CA ALA A 184 0.32 31.56 -15.52
C ALA A 184 1.60 32.20 -14.96
N THR A 185 1.65 32.53 -13.67
CA THR A 185 2.76 33.28 -13.07
C THR A 185 3.94 32.40 -12.69
N GLY A 186 3.74 31.08 -12.61
CA GLY A 186 4.72 30.16 -12.04
C GLY A 186 5.07 30.46 -10.58
N THR A 187 4.30 31.33 -9.90
CA THR A 187 4.50 31.67 -8.49
C THR A 187 3.71 30.79 -7.52
N SER A 188 2.87 29.87 -7.99
CA SER A 188 2.66 28.62 -7.26
C SER A 188 4.00 27.89 -7.22
N GLY A 189 4.63 27.90 -6.05
CA GLY A 189 6.06 27.63 -5.89
C GLY A 189 6.58 26.37 -6.56
N LEU A 190 7.90 26.34 -6.69
CA LEU A 190 8.68 25.11 -6.70
C LEU A 190 8.30 24.27 -5.47
N THR A 191 7.16 23.59 -5.54
CA THR A 191 6.99 22.30 -4.90
C THR A 191 7.91 21.40 -5.70
N GLU A 192 9.11 21.16 -5.21
CA GLU A 192 9.67 19.84 -5.48
C GLU A 192 8.56 18.83 -5.17
N PRO A 193 8.20 17.95 -6.12
CA PRO A 193 7.32 16.86 -5.78
C PRO A 193 8.06 16.05 -4.72
N ASN A 194 7.58 16.07 -3.47
CA ASN A 194 7.95 15.03 -2.53
C ASN A 194 7.00 13.86 -2.79
N PRO A 195 7.46 12.75 -3.39
CA PRO A 195 6.65 11.59 -3.75
C PRO A 195 6.15 10.76 -2.53
N GLN A 196 6.03 11.36 -1.35
CA GLN A 196 5.58 10.68 -0.12
C GLN A 196 4.48 11.47 0.63
N SER A 197 3.45 11.96 -0.07
CA SER A 197 2.33 12.68 0.59
C SER A 197 1.16 11.80 1.07
N SER A 198 1.31 10.48 1.10
CA SER A 198 0.50 9.64 1.97
C SER A 198 1.43 8.66 2.67
N LEU A 199 1.73 8.91 3.94
CA LEU A 199 2.41 7.93 4.77
C LEU A 199 1.43 6.78 4.98
N VAL A 200 1.53 5.74 4.16
CA VAL A 200 0.82 4.46 4.31
C VAL A 200 -0.70 4.52 3.97
N PRO A 201 -1.28 3.50 3.31
CA PRO A 201 -2.70 3.45 2.89
C PRO A 201 -3.80 3.52 3.99
N SER A 202 -3.46 3.91 5.21
CA SER A 202 -4.37 3.98 6.37
C SER A 202 -4.19 5.26 7.21
N ALA A 203 -3.41 6.23 6.74
CA ALA A 203 -3.13 7.44 7.51
C ALA A 203 -4.27 8.46 7.58
N ILE A 204 -4.19 9.30 8.61
CA ILE A 204 -4.88 10.59 8.66
C ILE A 204 -4.28 11.46 7.55
N ASP A 205 -5.14 11.95 6.66
CA ASP A 205 -4.70 12.70 5.48
C ASP A 205 -4.30 14.15 5.84
N ASP A 206 -3.59 14.81 4.93
CA ASP A 206 -3.08 16.17 5.17
C ASP A 206 -4.21 17.20 5.33
N GLU A 207 -5.41 16.90 4.83
CA GLU A 207 -6.59 17.73 4.98
C GLU A 207 -7.12 17.65 6.42
N ASP A 208 -7.21 16.45 6.99
CA ASP A 208 -7.54 16.22 8.39
C ASP A 208 -6.55 16.90 9.33
N LEU A 209 -5.25 16.89 8.99
CA LEU A 209 -4.23 17.63 9.74
C LEU A 209 -4.53 19.14 9.72
N GLN A 210 -4.80 19.72 8.55
CA GLN A 210 -5.16 21.13 8.42
C GLN A 210 -6.44 21.50 9.16
N ILE A 211 -7.47 20.65 9.09
CA ILE A 211 -8.73 20.81 9.83
C ILE A 211 -8.46 20.86 11.33
N ALA A 212 -7.72 19.89 11.86
CA ALA A 212 -7.39 19.83 13.28
C ALA A 212 -6.56 21.03 13.73
N LEU A 213 -5.50 21.38 12.98
CA LEU A 213 -4.66 22.54 13.28
C LEU A 213 -5.46 23.84 13.25
N ARG A 214 -6.45 23.96 12.36
CA ARG A 214 -7.34 25.12 12.31
C ARG A 214 -8.29 25.16 13.49
N MET A 215 -8.89 24.02 13.86
CA MET A 215 -9.73 23.90 15.05
C MET A 215 -8.97 24.22 16.35
N TRP A 216 -7.69 23.84 16.42
CA TRP A 216 -6.81 24.15 17.55
C TRP A 216 -6.24 25.58 17.50
N GLY A 217 -6.53 26.35 16.44
CA GLY A 217 -6.13 27.76 16.31
C GLY A 217 -4.71 27.99 15.79
N PHE A 218 -4.00 26.95 15.37
CA PHE A 218 -2.63 27.03 14.83
C PHE A 218 -2.60 27.32 13.32
N TYR A 219 -3.64 26.95 12.57
CA TYR A 219 -3.71 27.13 11.12
C TYR A 219 -4.84 28.08 10.71
N LYS A 220 -4.53 29.03 9.82
CA LYS A 220 -5.48 30.02 9.28
C LYS A 220 -5.64 29.95 7.76
N GLY A 221 -4.90 29.05 7.11
CA GLY A 221 -4.94 28.86 5.66
C GLY A 221 -6.17 28.08 5.19
N GLU A 222 -6.19 27.81 3.89
CA GLU A 222 -7.22 26.99 3.26
C GLU A 222 -7.01 25.51 3.59
N ILE A 223 -8.12 24.80 3.85
CA ILE A 223 -8.11 23.34 4.01
C ILE A 223 -8.14 22.77 2.58
N ASN A 224 -6.99 22.31 2.10
CA ASN A 224 -6.80 21.86 0.72
C ASN A 224 -5.94 20.58 0.62
N GLY A 225 -5.47 20.06 1.75
CA GLY A 225 -4.59 18.90 1.85
C GLY A 225 -3.19 19.13 1.28
N LEU A 226 -2.81 20.38 0.97
CA LEU A 226 -1.47 20.75 0.53
C LEU A 226 -0.61 21.06 1.75
N PHE A 227 0.47 20.30 1.92
CA PHE A 227 1.39 20.50 3.03
C PHE A 227 2.37 21.66 2.75
N ASP A 228 1.86 22.89 2.75
CA ASP A 228 2.62 24.11 2.49
C ASP A 228 3.43 24.60 3.72
N GLN A 229 4.21 25.68 3.55
CA GLN A 229 5.00 26.26 4.64
C GLN A 229 4.10 26.72 5.81
N ALA A 230 2.89 27.19 5.54
CA ALA A 230 1.95 27.60 6.57
C ALA A 230 1.46 26.41 7.41
N THR A 231 1.15 25.29 6.75
CA THR A 231 0.75 24.02 7.38
C THR A 231 1.91 23.46 8.20
N SER A 232 3.13 23.46 7.64
CA SER A 232 4.35 23.06 8.36
C SER A 232 4.61 23.90 9.60
N LYS A 233 4.45 25.23 9.51
CA LYS A 233 4.55 26.12 10.67
C LYS A 233 3.49 25.78 11.73
N ALA A 234 2.23 25.61 11.31
CA ALA A 234 1.14 25.27 12.21
C ALA A 234 1.36 23.92 12.93
N VAL A 235 1.90 22.91 12.23
CA VAL A 235 2.33 21.65 12.84
C VAL A 235 3.36 21.89 13.93
N ASN A 236 4.42 22.66 13.66
CA ASN A 236 5.44 22.94 14.67
C ASN A 236 4.86 23.72 15.86
N ASP A 237 4.00 24.71 15.63
CA ASP A 237 3.35 25.48 16.70
C ASP A 237 2.47 24.56 17.58
N ALA A 238 1.74 23.62 16.97
CA ALA A 238 0.95 22.62 17.69
C ALA A 238 1.82 21.66 18.52
N LEU A 239 2.97 21.22 17.98
CA LEU A 239 3.90 20.37 18.72
C LEU A 239 4.56 21.12 19.89
N VAL A 240 4.83 22.42 19.76
CA VAL A 240 5.32 23.25 20.89
C VAL A 240 4.32 23.27 22.04
N VAL A 241 3.03 23.42 21.76
CA VAL A 241 1.99 23.48 22.81
C VAL A 241 1.78 22.11 23.47
N ASN A 242 1.99 21.02 22.72
CA ASN A 242 1.81 19.65 23.22
C ASN A 242 3.11 18.97 23.67
N ASP A 243 4.21 19.72 23.82
CA ASP A 243 5.55 19.21 24.15
C ASP A 243 5.54 18.28 25.38
N ALA A 244 4.72 18.59 26.38
CA ALA A 244 4.63 17.81 27.63
C ALA A 244 4.06 16.38 27.47
N ILE A 245 3.26 16.12 26.44
CA ILE A 245 2.65 14.80 26.18
C ILE A 245 3.35 14.03 25.05
N ILE A 246 4.29 14.67 24.36
CA ILE A 246 5.06 14.08 23.28
C ILE A 246 6.21 13.24 23.87
N SER A 247 6.29 11.98 23.43
CA SER A 247 7.33 11.04 23.79
C SER A 247 8.51 11.12 22.81
N GLY A 248 9.34 12.17 22.93
CA GLY A 248 10.59 12.29 22.18
C GLY A 248 11.01 13.72 21.88
N ASN A 249 12.20 13.90 21.31
CA ASN A 249 12.68 15.22 20.90
C ASN A 249 12.16 15.57 19.50
N TRP A 250 10.91 16.06 19.44
CA TRP A 250 10.26 16.34 18.16
C TRP A 250 10.95 17.42 17.31
N ARG A 251 11.79 18.27 17.92
CA ARG A 251 12.58 19.27 17.20
C ARG A 251 13.63 18.65 16.29
N ALA A 252 14.05 17.42 16.58
CA ALA A 252 14.99 16.65 15.76
C ALA A 252 14.31 15.76 14.71
N TRP A 253 12.97 15.68 14.72
CA TRP A 253 12.22 14.83 13.80
C TRP A 253 12.15 15.40 12.39
N ASP A 254 12.09 14.52 11.41
CA ASP A 254 11.77 14.90 10.03
C ASP A 254 10.29 15.30 9.88
N LEU A 255 9.91 15.73 8.66
CA LEU A 255 8.55 16.19 8.41
C LEU A 255 7.51 15.06 8.55
N ALA A 256 7.86 13.85 8.12
CA ALA A 256 6.95 12.70 8.17
C ALA A 256 6.62 12.33 9.62
N GLN A 257 7.63 12.28 10.48
CA GLN A 257 7.47 12.03 11.91
C GLN A 257 6.62 13.10 12.59
N ARG A 258 6.80 14.38 12.26
CA ARG A 258 5.96 15.46 12.79
C ARG A 258 4.50 15.34 12.35
N LYS A 259 4.25 14.94 11.10
CA LYS A 259 2.90 14.68 10.58
C LYS A 259 2.23 13.52 11.32
N ILE A 260 2.96 12.43 11.51
CA ILE A 260 2.49 11.28 12.29
C ILE A 260 2.13 11.71 13.71
N ALA A 261 2.97 12.51 14.36
CA ALA A 261 2.71 13.00 15.71
C ALA A 261 1.44 13.87 15.81
N ILE A 262 1.15 14.71 14.81
CA ILE A 262 -0.13 15.45 14.76
C ILE A 262 -1.30 14.49 14.56
N GLY A 263 -1.19 13.50 13.68
CA GLY A 263 -2.21 12.45 13.55
C GLY A 263 -2.45 11.72 14.88
N GLN A 264 -1.38 11.39 15.61
CA GLN A 264 -1.47 10.79 16.94
C GLN A 264 -2.18 11.71 17.94
N LEU A 265 -1.89 13.02 17.92
CA LEU A 265 -2.60 14.02 18.74
C LEU A 265 -4.09 14.12 18.39
N ILE A 266 -4.46 14.03 17.10
CA ILE A 266 -5.86 14.02 16.65
C ILE A 266 -6.61 12.81 17.22
N CYS A 267 -6.03 11.61 17.10
CA CYS A 267 -6.60 10.39 17.67
C CYS A 267 -6.73 10.49 19.20
N HIS A 268 -5.67 10.95 19.87
CA HIS A 268 -5.65 11.11 21.32
C HIS A 268 -6.76 12.08 21.79
N GLY A 269 -6.88 13.25 21.15
CA GLY A 269 -7.93 14.22 21.45
C GLY A 269 -9.36 13.74 21.13
N SER A 270 -9.49 12.76 20.24
CA SER A 270 -10.76 12.12 19.87
C SER A 270 -11.11 10.90 20.75
N GLY A 271 -10.33 10.64 21.82
CA GLY A 271 -10.51 9.50 22.71
C GLY A 271 -10.15 8.15 22.09
N ILE A 272 -9.36 8.14 21.01
CA ILE A 272 -8.87 6.92 20.35
C ILE A 272 -7.47 6.60 20.91
N ASP A 273 -7.29 5.39 21.46
CA ASP A 273 -5.99 4.95 22.01
C ASP A 273 -4.96 4.75 20.90
N VAL A 274 -4.06 5.72 20.78
CA VAL A 274 -2.97 5.74 19.80
C VAL A 274 -1.63 5.25 20.36
N GLY A 275 -1.56 4.92 21.65
CA GLY A 275 -0.29 4.67 22.34
C GLY A 275 0.50 5.95 22.62
N ARG A 276 1.83 5.89 22.47
CA ARG A 276 2.72 7.04 22.70
C ARG A 276 2.66 7.99 21.51
N ILE A 277 2.75 9.30 21.78
CA ILE A 277 2.85 10.32 20.74
C ILE A 277 4.35 10.53 20.45
N ASP A 278 4.91 9.68 19.60
CA ASP A 278 6.34 9.55 19.32
C ASP A 278 6.71 9.85 17.86
N GLY A 279 5.73 10.22 17.02
CA GLY A 279 5.95 10.47 15.60
C GLY A 279 6.26 9.22 14.80
N LEU A 280 6.10 8.02 15.36
CA LEU A 280 6.37 6.75 14.67
C LEU A 280 5.08 6.07 14.19
N PHE A 281 5.12 5.60 12.93
CA PHE A 281 4.00 4.87 12.35
C PHE A 281 4.09 3.39 12.72
N GLY A 282 3.69 3.06 13.95
CA GLY A 282 3.62 1.68 14.44
C GLY A 282 2.21 1.07 14.35
N PRO A 283 2.04 -0.22 14.66
CA PRO A 283 0.74 -0.91 14.63
C PRO A 283 -0.35 -0.28 15.50
N ARG A 284 0.03 0.43 16.57
CA ARG A 284 -0.88 1.19 17.43
C ARG A 284 -1.41 2.44 16.71
N THR A 285 -0.50 3.22 16.12
CA THR A 285 -0.80 4.40 15.30
C THR A 285 -1.70 4.04 14.12
N GLU A 286 -1.37 2.96 13.41
CA GLU A 286 -2.14 2.48 12.26
C GLU A 286 -3.60 2.14 12.63
N ILE A 287 -3.80 1.38 13.72
CA ILE A 287 -5.15 1.00 14.17
C ILE A 287 -5.94 2.24 14.62
N ALA A 288 -5.28 3.20 15.25
CA ALA A 288 -5.93 4.43 15.68
C ALA A 288 -6.35 5.30 14.49
N PHE A 289 -5.52 5.37 13.45
CA PHE A 289 -5.82 6.13 12.22
C PHE A 289 -6.95 5.47 11.43
N ASP A 290 -6.97 4.14 11.34
CA ASP A 290 -8.10 3.42 10.75
C ASP A 290 -9.40 3.65 11.53
N ALA A 291 -9.36 3.57 12.86
CA ALA A 291 -10.52 3.86 13.71
C ALA A 291 -11.01 5.31 13.54
N PHE A 292 -10.09 6.27 13.44
CA PHE A 292 -10.41 7.68 13.15
C PHE A 292 -11.08 7.83 11.78
N ASN A 293 -10.50 7.24 10.73
CA ASN A 293 -11.02 7.30 9.37
C ASN A 293 -12.41 6.65 9.24
N ARG A 294 -12.66 5.53 9.93
CA ARG A 294 -13.98 4.90 9.99
C ARG A 294 -15.00 5.77 10.69
N ARG A 295 -14.63 6.36 11.83
CA ARG A 295 -15.48 7.28 12.59
C ARG A 295 -15.80 8.53 11.76
N LYS A 296 -14.82 9.10 11.06
CA LYS A 296 -14.98 10.21 10.09
C LYS A 296 -15.98 9.85 8.99
N ALA A 297 -15.91 8.61 8.48
CA ALA A 297 -16.80 8.12 7.44
C ALA A 297 -18.21 7.69 7.92
N GLY A 298 -18.52 7.83 9.22
CA GLY A 298 -19.76 7.35 9.81
C GLY A 298 -19.93 5.83 9.73
N LEU A 299 -18.84 5.11 9.49
CA LEU A 299 -18.83 3.65 9.48
C LEU A 299 -18.83 3.16 10.93
N PRO A 300 -19.52 2.05 11.23
CA PRO A 300 -19.40 1.42 12.54
C PRO A 300 -17.92 1.12 12.82
N GLU A 301 -17.49 1.36 14.05
CA GLU A 301 -16.26 0.75 14.58
C GLU A 301 -16.31 -0.74 14.25
N GLU A 302 -15.18 -1.36 13.91
CA GLU A 302 -15.18 -2.79 13.55
C GLU A 302 -15.74 -3.64 14.71
N ASP A 303 -17.05 -3.87 14.66
CA ASP A 303 -17.77 -4.74 15.57
C ASP A 303 -17.77 -6.11 14.91
N ASN A 304 -16.98 -7.03 15.48
CA ASN A 304 -17.03 -8.48 15.30
C ASN A 304 -17.44 -9.01 13.90
N TRP A 305 -16.77 -8.58 12.83
CA TRP A 305 -16.87 -9.27 11.52
C TRP A 305 -16.45 -10.76 11.60
N ARG A 306 -15.83 -11.16 12.72
CA ARG A 306 -15.43 -12.53 13.06
C ARG A 306 -16.59 -13.53 13.19
N ASP A 307 -17.83 -13.09 13.44
CA ASP A 307 -18.92 -14.01 13.80
C ASP A 307 -19.99 -14.23 12.71
N THR A 308 -19.90 -13.56 11.55
CA THR A 308 -20.94 -13.64 10.49
C THR A 308 -20.49 -14.17 9.14
N LEU A 309 -19.21 -14.49 8.95
CA LEU A 309 -18.78 -15.26 7.79
C LEU A 309 -19.01 -16.74 8.04
N ALA A 310 -20.01 -17.32 7.38
CA ALA A 310 -20.05 -18.76 7.15
C ALA A 310 -18.83 -19.12 6.29
N LEU A 311 -17.74 -19.53 6.97
CA LEU A 311 -16.53 -19.97 6.31
C LEU A 311 -16.88 -21.18 5.42
N PRO A 312 -16.46 -21.22 4.14
CA PRO A 312 -16.32 -22.49 3.46
C PRO A 312 -15.40 -23.35 4.35
N GLY A 313 -15.82 -24.60 4.60
CA GLY A 313 -15.35 -25.44 5.71
C GLY A 313 -13.83 -25.49 5.92
N PRO A 314 -13.38 -25.91 7.12
CA PRO A 314 -11.98 -25.85 7.52
C PRO A 314 -11.06 -26.47 6.46
N PHE A 315 -9.93 -25.83 6.20
CA PHE A 315 -8.74 -26.61 5.90
C PHE A 315 -8.53 -27.40 7.19
N ASN A 316 -8.94 -28.66 7.25
CA ASN A 316 -8.68 -29.49 8.42
C ASN A 316 -7.16 -29.46 8.60
N PRO A 317 -6.61 -28.74 9.61
CA PRO A 317 -5.23 -28.98 9.96
C PRO A 317 -5.20 -30.46 10.29
N ALA A 318 -4.23 -31.21 9.78
CA ALA A 318 -4.01 -32.54 10.33
C ALA A 318 -3.87 -32.33 11.84
N GLU A 319 -4.72 -32.97 12.65
CA GLU A 319 -4.55 -32.89 14.10
C GLU A 319 -3.10 -33.28 14.38
N PRO A 320 -2.34 -32.44 15.12
CA PRO A 320 -0.93 -32.70 15.34
C PRO A 320 -0.82 -34.10 15.95
N THR A 321 -0.23 -35.02 15.19
CA THR A 321 -0.12 -36.45 15.52
C THR A 321 0.69 -36.69 16.79
N LYS A 322 1.35 -35.63 17.30
CA LYS A 322 2.11 -35.56 18.53
C LYS A 322 1.62 -34.39 19.39
N THR A 323 1.12 -34.67 20.59
CA THR A 323 0.77 -33.67 21.61
C THR A 323 2.02 -33.22 22.38
N THR A 324 3.03 -32.71 21.68
CA THR A 324 4.31 -32.30 22.29
C THR A 324 4.18 -31.05 23.17
N TRP A 325 3.26 -30.13 22.82
CA TRP A 325 3.13 -28.83 23.51
C TRP A 325 1.89 -28.73 24.41
N PRO A 326 1.97 -27.98 25.54
CA PRO A 326 0.88 -27.79 26.48
C PRO A 326 -0.29 -27.00 25.84
N ARG A 327 -1.46 -27.02 26.47
CA ARG A 327 -2.50 -26.03 26.15
C ARG A 327 -2.08 -24.67 26.70
N GLN A 328 -2.58 -23.57 26.13
CA GLN A 328 -2.27 -22.21 26.57
C GLN A 328 -2.47 -22.01 28.08
N LYS A 329 -3.50 -22.62 28.68
CA LYS A 329 -3.76 -22.56 30.12
C LYS A 329 -2.67 -23.24 30.99
N ASP A 330 -1.94 -24.20 30.42
CA ASP A 330 -0.96 -25.04 31.11
C ASP A 330 0.49 -24.58 30.82
N VAL A 331 0.68 -23.53 30.00
CA VAL A 331 1.98 -22.94 29.66
C VAL A 331 2.80 -22.56 30.90
N PRO A 332 2.25 -21.90 31.94
CA PRO A 332 3.04 -21.55 33.13
C PRO A 332 3.62 -22.78 33.85
N SER A 333 2.88 -23.89 33.88
CA SER A 333 3.33 -25.12 34.53
C SER A 333 4.38 -25.87 33.69
N PHE A 334 4.30 -25.77 32.36
CA PHE A 334 5.21 -26.48 31.46
C PHE A 334 6.48 -25.68 31.13
N PHE A 335 6.36 -24.41 30.79
CA PHE A 335 7.48 -23.52 30.39
C PHE A 335 7.98 -22.62 31.53
N GLY A 336 7.31 -22.65 32.69
CA GLY A 336 7.75 -21.90 33.87
C GLY A 336 7.23 -20.46 33.92
N ALA A 337 7.90 -19.65 34.74
CA ALA A 337 7.43 -18.31 35.07
C ALA A 337 7.38 -17.39 33.84
N VAL A 338 6.27 -16.67 33.70
CA VAL A 338 6.09 -15.67 32.65
C VAL A 338 7.18 -14.59 32.71
N CYS A 339 7.65 -14.13 31.55
CA CYS A 339 8.68 -13.09 31.42
C CYS A 339 10.04 -13.44 32.04
N LYS A 340 10.25 -14.69 32.44
CA LYS A 340 11.55 -15.23 32.88
C LYS A 340 11.85 -16.58 32.21
N PRO A 341 11.67 -16.71 30.88
CA PRO A 341 11.96 -17.98 30.21
C PRO A 341 13.46 -18.28 30.26
N PRO A 342 13.87 -19.54 30.45
CA PRO A 342 15.23 -19.96 30.20
C PRO A 342 15.48 -19.93 28.69
N LEU A 343 16.31 -18.97 28.26
CA LEU A 343 16.56 -18.68 26.85
C LEU A 343 17.79 -19.43 26.33
N LYS A 344 17.71 -19.93 25.11
CA LYS A 344 18.81 -20.52 24.34
C LYS A 344 18.85 -19.87 22.96
N ARG A 345 20.04 -19.50 22.46
CA ARG A 345 20.19 -18.90 21.13
C ARG A 345 19.97 -19.97 20.07
N LEU A 346 19.02 -19.73 19.19
CA LEU A 346 18.76 -20.51 17.99
C LEU A 346 19.58 -19.92 16.84
N HIS A 347 20.46 -20.72 16.24
CA HIS A 347 21.15 -20.36 14.99
C HIS A 347 20.32 -20.80 13.79
N LEU A 348 20.26 -19.93 12.77
CA LEU A 348 19.46 -20.15 11.57
C LEU A 348 20.33 -20.60 10.40
N PRO A 349 19.77 -21.40 9.47
CA PRO A 349 20.48 -21.81 8.26
C PRO A 349 20.54 -20.74 7.15
N PHE A 350 19.85 -19.62 7.34
CA PHE A 350 19.82 -18.46 6.44
C PHE A 350 19.69 -17.16 7.26
N GLU A 351 20.04 -16.02 6.66
CA GLU A 351 19.90 -14.71 7.29
C GLU A 351 18.45 -14.22 7.25
N MET A 352 18.00 -13.58 8.33
CA MET A 352 16.72 -12.88 8.40
C MET A 352 16.95 -11.37 8.47
N LYS A 353 16.06 -10.59 7.85
CA LYS A 353 15.96 -9.14 8.02
C LYS A 353 14.99 -8.84 9.16
N ILE A 354 15.28 -7.83 9.97
CA ILE A 354 14.36 -7.40 11.03
C ILE A 354 13.19 -6.65 10.40
N ALA A 355 11.94 -7.06 10.66
CA ALA A 355 10.78 -6.54 9.92
C ALA A 355 10.52 -5.03 10.11
N TRP A 356 11.07 -4.41 11.15
CA TRP A 356 10.98 -2.96 11.40
C TRP A 356 12.26 -2.19 11.01
N ASP A 357 13.32 -2.87 10.57
CA ASP A 357 14.52 -2.27 9.97
C ASP A 357 15.14 -3.24 8.97
N LEU A 358 14.80 -3.06 7.68
CA LEU A 358 15.22 -3.98 6.61
C LEU A 358 16.72 -3.91 6.30
N ASN A 359 17.47 -2.97 6.90
CA ASN A 359 18.92 -2.89 6.77
C ASN A 359 19.64 -3.73 7.83
N GLU A 360 18.95 -4.17 8.88
CA GLU A 360 19.51 -5.01 9.94
C GLU A 360 19.20 -6.49 9.67
N THR A 361 20.26 -7.31 9.67
CA THR A 361 20.14 -8.76 9.51
C THR A 361 20.54 -9.50 10.79
N ILE A 362 19.95 -10.68 10.98
CA ILE A 362 20.25 -11.60 12.09
C ILE A 362 20.49 -13.00 11.54
N ASP A 363 21.41 -13.73 12.18
CA ASP A 363 21.71 -15.15 11.92
C ASP A 363 21.05 -16.08 12.95
N GLY A 364 20.24 -15.51 13.86
CA GLY A 364 19.70 -16.21 15.01
C GLY A 364 19.06 -15.32 16.05
N PHE A 365 18.25 -15.92 16.92
CA PHE A 365 17.53 -15.22 17.98
C PHE A 365 17.32 -16.10 19.21
N MET A 366 16.92 -15.50 20.34
CA MET A 366 16.69 -16.24 21.58
C MET A 366 15.30 -16.87 21.59
N VAL A 367 15.22 -18.17 21.90
CA VAL A 367 13.98 -18.94 22.09
C VAL A 367 14.02 -19.64 23.45
N HIS A 368 12.90 -20.15 23.93
CA HIS A 368 12.90 -20.99 25.12
C HIS A 368 13.73 -22.27 24.88
N GLU A 369 14.56 -22.69 25.84
CA GLU A 369 15.42 -23.87 25.71
C GLU A 369 14.68 -25.16 25.29
N LYS A 370 13.42 -25.33 25.72
CA LYS A 370 12.58 -26.51 25.43
C LYS A 370 12.10 -26.58 24.00
N VAL A 371 11.98 -25.43 23.32
CA VAL A 371 11.51 -25.35 21.93
C VAL A 371 12.66 -25.24 20.94
N HIS A 372 13.89 -25.00 21.42
CA HIS A 372 15.08 -24.74 20.60
C HIS A 372 15.30 -25.80 19.52
N ASP A 373 15.46 -27.06 19.90
CA ASP A 373 15.83 -28.13 18.94
C ASP A 373 14.70 -28.40 17.95
N SER A 374 13.45 -28.17 18.37
CA SER A 374 12.27 -28.27 17.51
C SER A 374 12.24 -27.16 16.46
N ALA A 375 12.40 -25.90 16.87
CA ALA A 375 12.48 -24.78 15.95
C ALA A 375 13.67 -24.93 14.97
N ALA A 376 14.84 -25.38 15.45
CA ALA A 376 16.00 -25.63 14.60
C ALA A 376 15.71 -26.63 13.46
N ARG A 377 15.02 -27.73 13.75
CA ARG A 377 14.60 -28.69 12.72
C ARG A 377 13.60 -28.11 11.73
N VAL A 378 12.69 -27.25 12.18
CA VAL A 378 11.76 -26.56 11.26
C VAL A 378 12.54 -25.67 10.30
N PHE A 379 13.41 -24.80 10.81
CA PHE A 379 14.17 -23.89 9.95
C PHE A 379 15.10 -24.62 8.97
N ASP A 380 15.73 -25.73 9.38
CA ASP A 380 16.51 -26.58 8.47
C ASP A 380 15.65 -27.17 7.34
N ARG A 381 14.43 -27.62 7.65
CA ARG A 381 13.48 -28.13 6.63
C ARG A 381 12.96 -27.02 5.71
N VAL A 382 12.65 -25.84 6.27
CA VAL A 382 12.25 -24.66 5.50
C VAL A 382 13.35 -24.30 4.49
N PHE A 383 14.60 -24.24 4.95
CA PHE A 383 15.73 -23.91 4.08
C PHE A 383 15.93 -24.94 2.96
N LYS A 384 15.84 -26.23 3.28
CA LYS A 384 15.95 -27.31 2.28
C LYS A 384 14.82 -27.31 1.24
N GLU A 385 13.62 -26.89 1.62
CA GLU A 385 12.46 -26.87 0.72
C GLU A 385 12.48 -25.66 -0.21
N TYR A 386 12.77 -24.46 0.33
CA TYR A 386 12.55 -23.21 -0.38
C TYR A 386 13.82 -22.56 -0.93
N GLY A 387 15.00 -22.88 -0.36
CA GLY A 387 16.24 -22.17 -0.66
C GLY A 387 16.18 -20.69 -0.29
N ASP A 388 17.24 -19.94 -0.62
CA ASP A 388 17.33 -18.51 -0.30
C ASP A 388 16.24 -17.69 -1.01
N ASP A 389 16.10 -17.86 -2.33
CA ASP A 389 15.15 -17.11 -3.16
C ASP A 389 13.69 -17.32 -2.70
N GLY A 390 13.30 -18.58 -2.45
CA GLY A 390 11.94 -18.90 -2.02
C GLY A 390 11.62 -18.35 -0.62
N ILE A 391 12.60 -18.32 0.27
CA ILE A 391 12.47 -17.74 1.61
C ILE A 391 12.26 -16.23 1.54
N GLU A 392 12.99 -15.53 0.67
CA GLU A 392 12.81 -14.09 0.46
C GLU A 392 11.47 -13.78 -0.20
N ASP A 393 11.09 -14.50 -1.25
CA ASP A 393 9.81 -14.34 -1.97
C ASP A 393 8.59 -14.58 -1.08
N LEU A 394 8.69 -15.55 -0.15
CA LEU A 394 7.65 -15.84 0.83
C LEU A 394 7.65 -14.84 2.00
N GLY A 395 8.73 -14.09 2.21
CA GLY A 395 8.94 -13.24 3.38
C GLY A 395 9.27 -14.01 4.65
N ILE A 396 9.66 -15.28 4.54
CA ILE A 396 10.04 -16.08 5.71
C ILE A 396 11.31 -15.53 6.36
N ASN A 397 12.17 -14.83 5.61
CA ASN A 397 13.31 -14.08 6.15
C ASN A 397 12.92 -12.78 6.87
N LEU A 398 11.66 -12.36 6.92
CA LEU A 398 11.25 -11.15 7.65
C LEU A 398 10.87 -11.49 9.10
N PHE A 399 11.77 -11.18 10.04
CA PHE A 399 11.60 -11.52 11.45
C PHE A 399 10.68 -10.52 12.17
N GLY A 400 9.51 -10.99 12.62
CA GLY A 400 8.51 -10.22 13.37
C GLY A 400 8.69 -10.27 14.89
N GLY A 401 9.58 -11.12 15.39
CA GLY A 401 9.93 -11.21 16.81
C GLY A 401 9.66 -12.58 17.44
N CYS A 402 10.32 -12.87 18.56
CA CYS A 402 10.13 -14.12 19.31
C CYS A 402 9.85 -13.88 20.80
N TYR A 403 10.72 -13.15 21.51
CA TYR A 403 10.54 -12.88 22.93
C TYR A 403 10.06 -11.45 23.16
N ASN A 404 8.90 -11.30 23.81
CA ASN A 404 8.37 -10.02 24.26
C ASN A 404 7.43 -10.23 25.46
N CYS A 405 7.87 -9.81 26.66
CA CYS A 405 7.07 -9.87 27.87
C CYS A 405 5.94 -8.84 27.82
N ARG A 406 4.72 -9.28 27.50
CA ARG A 406 3.55 -8.38 27.40
C ARG A 406 2.22 -9.10 27.61
N LEU A 407 1.24 -8.35 28.09
CA LEU A 407 -0.17 -8.75 28.01
C LEU A 407 -0.67 -8.70 26.57
N MET A 408 -1.64 -9.55 26.25
CA MET A 408 -2.37 -9.49 24.98
C MET A 408 -3.21 -8.20 24.92
N LYS A 409 -3.27 -7.57 23.75
CA LYS A 409 -4.03 -6.32 23.55
C LYS A 409 -5.51 -6.54 23.91
N GLY A 410 -6.05 -5.70 24.80
CA GLY A 410 -7.45 -5.74 25.22
C GLY A 410 -7.81 -6.92 26.15
N GLY A 411 -6.83 -7.63 26.71
CA GLY A 411 -7.05 -8.77 27.59
C GLY A 411 -6.17 -8.76 28.84
N SER A 412 -6.48 -9.67 29.77
CA SER A 412 -5.74 -9.88 31.02
C SER A 412 -4.72 -11.04 30.95
N LYS A 413 -4.63 -11.74 29.80
CA LYS A 413 -3.72 -12.87 29.59
C LYS A 413 -2.40 -12.42 28.99
N TYR A 414 -1.31 -13.07 29.37
CA TYR A 414 0.00 -12.86 28.75
C TYR A 414 0.09 -13.47 27.37
N SER A 415 0.79 -12.78 26.47
CA SER A 415 1.11 -13.29 25.13
C SER A 415 2.05 -14.49 25.22
N MET A 416 1.94 -15.45 24.28
CA MET A 416 2.86 -16.59 24.19
C MET A 416 4.31 -16.17 23.95
N HIS A 417 4.55 -14.99 23.37
CA HIS A 417 5.89 -14.39 23.28
C HIS A 417 6.52 -14.12 24.65
N SER A 418 5.73 -14.03 25.73
CA SER A 418 6.24 -13.81 27.09
C SER A 418 7.00 -15.01 27.66
N TRP A 419 6.94 -16.17 26.99
CA TRP A 419 7.73 -17.35 27.30
C TRP A 419 8.78 -17.67 26.22
N ALA A 420 8.95 -16.82 25.19
CA ALA A 420 9.82 -17.10 24.03
C ALA A 420 9.48 -18.42 23.31
N ILE A 421 8.19 -18.74 23.25
CA ILE A 421 7.64 -19.96 22.59
C ILE A 421 6.76 -19.63 21.38
N ALA A 422 6.82 -18.39 20.91
CA ALA A 422 6.09 -17.93 19.75
C ALA A 422 7.01 -17.13 18.83
N ILE A 423 6.75 -17.19 17.53
CA ILE A 423 7.56 -16.53 16.51
C ILE A 423 6.60 -15.91 15.48
N ASP A 424 6.87 -14.64 15.13
CA ASP A 424 6.12 -13.90 14.11
C ASP A 424 6.97 -13.73 12.84
N PHE A 425 6.35 -13.87 11.66
CA PHE A 425 6.98 -13.75 10.35
C PHE A 425 6.23 -12.78 9.45
N ASP A 426 6.96 -11.91 8.74
CA ASP A 426 6.42 -10.96 7.75
C ASP A 426 5.15 -10.24 8.24
N PRO A 427 5.24 -9.48 9.35
CA PRO A 427 4.09 -8.87 10.00
C PRO A 427 3.35 -7.86 9.10
N GLU A 428 4.05 -7.23 8.14
CA GLU A 428 3.46 -6.24 7.23
C GLU A 428 2.45 -6.86 6.27
N ARG A 429 2.79 -8.02 5.69
CA ARG A 429 1.92 -8.74 4.72
C ARG A 429 1.06 -9.83 5.38
N ASN A 430 1.08 -9.94 6.71
CA ASN A 430 0.33 -10.96 7.49
C ASN A 430 -0.28 -10.39 8.78
N ARG A 431 -0.88 -9.20 8.69
CA ARG A 431 -1.37 -8.44 9.86
C ARG A 431 -2.28 -9.25 10.78
N LEU A 432 -2.24 -8.96 12.08
CA LEU A 432 -2.96 -9.67 13.16
C LEU A 432 -4.43 -10.02 12.86
N LYS A 433 -5.16 -9.13 12.18
CA LYS A 433 -6.59 -9.32 11.87
C LYS A 433 -6.84 -9.94 10.49
N TRP A 434 -5.83 -10.09 9.65
CA TRP A 434 -5.99 -10.60 8.29
C TRP A 434 -6.30 -12.09 8.28
N ASN A 435 -7.28 -12.48 7.47
CA ASN A 435 -7.59 -13.86 7.14
C ASN A 435 -6.80 -14.33 5.90
N ARG A 436 -7.02 -15.57 5.48
CA ARG A 436 -6.32 -16.22 4.37
C ARG A 436 -6.44 -15.49 3.03
N MET A 437 -7.50 -14.71 2.86
CA MET A 437 -7.73 -13.92 1.63
C MET A 437 -6.67 -12.84 1.49
N HIS A 438 -6.19 -12.28 2.61
CA HIS A 438 -5.28 -11.14 2.63
C HIS A 438 -3.83 -11.52 2.99
N ALA A 439 -3.64 -12.49 3.88
CA ALA A 439 -2.32 -12.87 4.37
C ALA A 439 -1.43 -13.52 3.29
N ARG A 440 -0.17 -13.06 3.17
CA ARG A 440 0.85 -13.61 2.26
C ARG A 440 1.21 -15.06 2.55
N LEU A 441 1.33 -15.42 3.83
CA LEU A 441 1.67 -16.78 4.26
C LEU A 441 0.45 -17.72 4.22
N ALA A 442 -0.74 -17.24 3.86
CA ALA A 442 -1.89 -18.10 3.63
C ALA A 442 -1.97 -18.64 2.20
N LYS A 443 -1.07 -18.21 1.30
CA LYS A 443 -1.09 -18.59 -0.10
C LYS A 443 -0.56 -20.03 -0.30
N PRO A 444 -0.98 -20.73 -1.37
CA PRO A 444 -0.65 -22.15 -1.56
C PRO A 444 0.85 -22.49 -1.56
N ASP A 445 1.70 -21.55 -1.97
CA ASP A 445 3.16 -21.68 -1.99
C ASP A 445 3.78 -21.71 -0.59
N ALA A 446 3.10 -21.17 0.44
CA ALA A 446 3.54 -21.20 1.83
C ALA A 446 3.06 -22.45 2.62
N VAL A 447 2.40 -23.41 1.97
CA VAL A 447 1.80 -24.57 2.69
C VAL A 447 2.86 -25.43 3.38
N LYS A 448 4.00 -25.71 2.73
CA LYS A 448 5.06 -26.55 3.30
C LYS A 448 5.69 -25.93 4.55
N PHE A 449 5.85 -24.61 4.56
CA PHE A 449 6.28 -23.87 5.74
C PHE A 449 5.44 -24.21 6.98
N TRP A 450 4.10 -24.18 6.85
CA TRP A 450 3.20 -24.53 7.96
C TRP A 450 3.23 -26.02 8.31
N GLU A 451 3.28 -26.90 7.32
CA GLU A 451 3.36 -28.36 7.55
C GLU A 451 4.62 -28.73 8.37
N PHE A 452 5.72 -27.98 8.24
CA PHE A 452 6.94 -28.22 9.02
C PHE A 452 6.78 -27.86 10.49
N TRP A 453 6.13 -26.73 10.79
CA TRP A 453 5.75 -26.35 12.15
C TRP A 453 4.77 -27.35 12.77
N GLU A 454 3.72 -27.73 12.03
CA GLU A 454 2.68 -28.66 12.45
C GLU A 454 3.27 -30.06 12.76
N ALA A 455 4.23 -30.54 11.96
CA ALA A 455 4.93 -31.81 12.18
C ALA A 455 5.74 -31.84 13.49
N GLU A 456 6.18 -30.67 13.96
CA GLU A 456 6.86 -30.48 15.24
C GLU A 456 5.88 -30.14 16.39
N GLY A 457 4.57 -30.19 16.12
CA GLY A 457 3.48 -29.98 17.07
C GLY A 457 3.10 -28.52 17.31
N TRP A 458 3.75 -27.57 16.63
CA TRP A 458 3.46 -26.14 16.76
C TRP A 458 2.11 -25.78 16.14
N LEU A 459 1.51 -24.71 16.65
CA LEU A 459 0.22 -24.21 16.21
C LEU A 459 0.36 -22.85 15.53
N SER A 460 -0.14 -22.73 14.30
CA SER A 460 -0.40 -21.45 13.65
C SER A 460 -1.84 -20.99 13.93
N LEU A 461 -2.00 -19.74 14.38
CA LEU A 461 -3.34 -19.16 14.57
C LEU A 461 -4.02 -18.91 13.21
N GLY A 462 -3.26 -18.57 12.17
CA GLY A 462 -3.77 -18.45 10.80
C GLY A 462 -4.38 -19.76 10.31
N ARG A 463 -3.66 -20.87 10.48
CA ARG A 463 -4.16 -22.21 10.10
C ARG A 463 -5.35 -22.67 10.92
N ALA A 464 -5.32 -22.44 12.24
CA ALA A 464 -6.33 -22.95 13.16
C ALA A 464 -7.61 -22.10 13.24
N ARG A 465 -7.50 -20.78 13.06
CA ARG A 465 -8.59 -19.82 13.30
C ARG A 465 -8.75 -18.75 12.22
N ASP A 466 -7.92 -18.79 11.17
CA ASP A 466 -7.97 -17.87 10.04
C ASP A 466 -7.78 -16.39 10.41
N PHE A 467 -6.90 -16.13 11.38
CA PHE A 467 -6.37 -14.80 11.68
C PHE A 467 -4.95 -14.93 12.22
N ASP A 468 -4.17 -13.84 12.18
CA ASP A 468 -2.81 -13.83 12.71
C ASP A 468 -1.89 -14.84 12.00
N TRP A 469 -1.88 -14.77 10.67
CA TRP A 469 -1.10 -15.65 9.79
C TRP A 469 0.41 -15.43 9.88
N MET A 470 0.88 -14.39 10.58
CA MET A 470 2.31 -14.24 10.91
C MET A 470 2.74 -15.18 12.04
N HIS A 471 1.81 -15.66 12.86
CA HIS A 471 2.10 -16.21 14.18
C HIS A 471 2.15 -17.73 14.22
N VAL A 472 3.18 -18.26 14.87
CA VAL A 472 3.28 -19.66 15.29
C VAL A 472 3.65 -19.77 16.78
N GLN A 473 3.07 -20.74 17.50
CA GLN A 473 3.30 -20.95 18.93
C GLN A 473 3.46 -22.43 19.31
N ALA A 474 4.35 -22.71 20.25
CA ALA A 474 4.49 -24.01 20.90
C ALA A 474 3.48 -24.15 22.06
N ALA A 475 2.20 -23.89 21.76
CA ALA A 475 1.08 -24.06 22.67
C ALA A 475 -0.20 -24.34 21.89
N ARG A 476 -1.09 -25.18 22.42
CA ARG A 476 -2.39 -25.52 21.83
C ARG A 476 -3.51 -24.65 22.40
N LEU A 477 -4.60 -24.48 21.65
CA LEU A 477 -5.78 -23.70 22.08
C LEU A 477 -6.50 -24.30 23.31
#